data_AF-A0A117V0F9-F1
#
_entry.id   AF-A0A117V0F9-F1
#
_cell.length_a   1.000
_cell.length_b   1.000
_cell.length_c   1.000
_cell.angle_alpha   90.00
_cell.angle_beta   90.00
_cell.angle_gamma   90.00
#
_symmetry.space_group_name_H-M   'P 1'
#
loop_
_entity.id
_entity.type
_entity.pdbx_description
1 polymer ?
#
loop_
_entity_poly.entity_id
_entity_poly.type
_entity_poly.pdbx_seq_one_letter_code
_entity_poly.pdbx_strand_id
1 'polypeptide(L)'
;MATMTDTDPTQVCEDILRNNKIYNVEHQILRSENAIIDRLLDRRIELVEAYTEIYEKLYQHQHGIKTFLGVLLSVAAFWNPERVSDARVARNRLKEVNGEIADLAEKLAVLLDERSEIHNSSGFASGTHYHIVDVIDAASRDNGFYQSYLQEELKPLSSRYDLKYWPSLAEIVRVLGQDAYFAGTDATNPLTKAATTGSRGSRADFFKALFASIEENRIAHHGFIARDFKLSDNSLASLTTCALGLGPDDPVDAAYVKRLRQRERDERRNR
;
A
#
# COMPACT_ATOMS: atom_id res chain seq x y z
N MET A 1 -19.13 49.78 18.05
CA MET A 1 -18.91 48.45 18.67
C MET A 1 -19.49 47.41 17.73
N ALA A 2 -18.63 46.78 16.93
CA ALA A 2 -19.05 45.76 15.98
C ALA A 2 -19.25 44.43 16.71
N THR A 3 -20.39 43.80 16.47
CA THR A 3 -20.79 42.48 16.97
C THR A 3 -19.81 41.40 16.48
N MET A 4 -19.04 40.80 17.39
CA MET A 4 -18.34 39.54 17.13
C MET A 4 -19.40 38.46 16.96
N THR A 5 -19.57 37.94 15.75
CA THR A 5 -20.26 36.67 15.53
C THR A 5 -19.42 35.59 16.21
N ASP A 6 -19.97 34.98 17.25
CA ASP A 6 -19.37 33.90 18.02
C ASP A 6 -19.42 32.62 17.17
N THR A 7 -18.42 32.46 16.29
CA THR A 7 -18.31 31.29 15.41
C THR A 7 -17.85 30.10 16.24
N ASP A 8 -18.72 29.10 16.47
CA ASP A 8 -18.36 27.85 17.17
C ASP A 8 -17.28 27.09 16.39
N PRO A 9 -16.04 27.00 16.90
CA PRO A 9 -14.94 26.27 16.25
C PRO A 9 -15.26 24.81 15.94
N THR A 10 -16.04 24.17 16.82
CA THR A 10 -16.44 22.77 16.66
C THR A 10 -17.38 22.64 15.48
N GLN A 11 -18.38 23.51 15.39
CA GLN A 11 -19.34 23.51 14.29
C GLN A 11 -18.65 23.73 12.94
N VAL A 12 -17.67 24.64 12.86
CA VAL A 12 -16.89 24.86 11.63
C VAL A 12 -16.18 23.58 11.17
N CYS A 13 -15.53 22.87 12.08
CA CYS A 13 -14.84 21.62 11.74
C CYS A 13 -15.83 20.53 11.31
N GLU A 14 -16.93 20.36 12.05
CA GLU A 14 -17.97 19.38 11.72
C GLU A 14 -18.66 19.68 10.39
N ASP A 15 -18.94 20.94 10.07
CA ASP A 15 -19.57 21.33 8.81
C ASP A 15 -18.67 20.98 7.63
N ILE A 16 -17.35 21.17 7.76
CA ILE A 16 -16.39 20.74 6.74
C ILE A 16 -16.42 19.22 6.58
N LEU A 17 -16.47 18.46 7.67
CA LEU A 17 -16.56 17.00 7.62
C LEU A 17 -17.88 16.53 6.99
N ARG A 18 -19.01 17.13 7.36
CA ARG A 18 -20.33 16.83 6.80
C ARG A 18 -20.39 17.14 5.31
N ASN A 19 -19.90 18.31 4.89
CA ASN A 19 -19.82 18.69 3.48
C ASN A 19 -18.93 17.74 2.67
N ASN A 20 -17.79 17.31 3.23
CA ASN A 20 -16.91 16.32 2.60
C ASN A 20 -17.63 14.96 2.46
N LYS A 21 -18.32 14.49 3.50
CA LYS A 21 -19.10 13.26 3.44
C LYS A 21 -20.22 13.33 2.38
N ILE A 22 -20.96 14.44 2.30
CA ILE A 22 -22.00 14.64 1.29
C ILE A 22 -21.39 14.50 -0.11
N TYR A 23 -20.30 15.22 -0.38
CA TYR A 23 -19.59 15.15 -1.66
C TYR A 23 -19.15 13.72 -1.99
N ASN A 24 -18.54 13.01 -1.03
CA ASN A 24 -18.06 11.64 -1.21
C ASN A 24 -19.20 10.65 -1.51
N VAL A 25 -20.34 10.81 -0.84
CA VAL A 25 -21.53 9.96 -1.06
C VAL A 25 -22.14 10.22 -2.43
N GLU A 26 -22.31 11.49 -2.82
CA GLU A 26 -22.83 11.88 -4.13
C GLU A 26 -21.97 11.35 -5.28
N HIS A 27 -20.65 11.34 -5.11
CA HIS A 27 -19.69 10.89 -6.12
C HIS A 27 -19.30 9.41 -5.98
N GLN A 28 -19.85 8.68 -5.00
CA GLN A 28 -19.55 7.27 -4.73
C GLN A 28 -18.05 6.96 -4.50
N ILE A 29 -17.32 7.87 -3.85
CA ILE A 29 -15.88 7.74 -3.56
C ILE A 29 -15.59 7.69 -2.05
N LEU A 30 -14.35 7.31 -1.70
CA LEU A 30 -13.77 7.46 -0.36
C LEU A 30 -14.63 6.93 0.81
N ARG A 31 -15.26 5.76 0.62
CA ARG A 31 -16.11 5.11 1.65
C ARG A 31 -15.39 4.92 3.00
N SER A 32 -14.08 4.69 2.99
CA SER A 32 -13.26 4.58 4.20
C SER A 32 -13.14 5.90 4.96
N GLU A 33 -13.03 7.02 4.26
CA GLU A 33 -13.01 8.35 4.90
C GLU A 33 -14.38 8.69 5.47
N ASN A 34 -15.47 8.33 4.78
CA ASN A 34 -16.83 8.53 5.30
C ASN A 34 -17.05 7.82 6.64
N ALA A 35 -16.56 6.60 6.79
CA ALA A 35 -16.64 5.86 8.05
C ALA A 35 -15.81 6.49 9.19
N ILE A 36 -14.76 7.24 8.86
CA ILE A 36 -13.96 7.99 9.84
C ILE A 36 -14.65 9.30 10.18
N ILE A 37 -15.22 9.99 9.18
CA ILE A 37 -16.05 11.18 9.40
C ILE A 37 -17.14 10.88 10.42
N ASP A 38 -17.88 9.78 10.23
CA ASP A 38 -18.94 9.37 11.16
C ASP A 38 -18.42 9.17 12.59
N ARG A 39 -17.28 8.48 12.74
CA ARG A 39 -16.63 8.32 14.05
C ARG A 39 -16.22 9.64 14.69
N LEU A 40 -15.71 10.60 13.92
CA LEU A 40 -15.34 11.92 14.43
C LEU A 40 -16.58 12.71 14.89
N LEU A 41 -17.66 12.67 14.11
CA LEU A 41 -18.93 13.33 14.43
C LEU A 41 -19.59 12.72 15.68
N ASP A 42 -19.59 11.39 15.80
CA ASP A 42 -20.17 10.68 16.94
C ASP A 42 -19.39 10.93 18.25
N ARG A 43 -18.10 11.26 18.16
CA ARG A 43 -17.20 11.49 19.29
C ARG A 43 -16.87 12.97 19.53
N ARG A 44 -17.80 13.87 19.15
CA ARG A 44 -17.67 15.33 19.29
C ARG A 44 -17.04 15.79 20.62
N ILE A 45 -17.52 15.26 21.74
CA ILE A 45 -17.14 15.69 23.09
C ILE A 45 -15.63 15.58 23.30
N GLU A 46 -15.00 14.54 22.76
CA GLU A 46 -13.56 14.30 22.88
C GLU A 46 -12.72 15.22 21.99
N LEU A 47 -13.35 15.85 21.01
CA LEU A 47 -12.70 16.64 19.96
C LEU A 47 -12.88 18.15 20.12
N VAL A 48 -13.69 18.62 21.07
CA VAL A 48 -13.97 20.06 21.28
C VAL A 48 -12.68 20.88 21.44
N GLU A 49 -11.76 20.44 22.29
CA GLU A 49 -10.48 21.13 22.50
C GLU A 49 -9.60 21.09 21.23
N ALA A 50 -9.58 19.94 20.55
CA ALA A 50 -8.81 19.77 19.33
C ALA A 50 -9.33 20.64 18.17
N TYR A 51 -10.65 20.72 18.00
CA TYR A 51 -11.27 21.56 16.99
C TYR A 51 -11.11 23.04 17.29
N THR A 52 -11.20 23.44 18.56
CA THR A 52 -10.87 24.81 18.98
C THR A 52 -9.44 25.17 18.59
N GLU A 53 -8.46 24.32 18.93
CA GLU A 53 -7.05 24.57 18.59
C GLU A 53 -6.79 24.59 17.07
N ILE A 54 -7.44 23.71 16.30
CA ILE A 54 -7.37 23.71 14.83
C ILE A 54 -7.90 25.03 14.28
N TYR A 55 -9.07 25.46 14.74
CA TYR A 55 -9.70 26.69 14.30
C TYR A 55 -8.82 27.89 14.62
N GLU A 56 -8.39 28.08 15.87
CA GLU A 56 -7.53 29.19 16.29
C GLU A 56 -6.26 29.32 15.44
N LYS A 57 -5.69 28.20 15.01
CA LYS A 57 -4.44 28.17 14.24
C LYS A 57 -4.62 28.25 12.73
N LEU A 58 -5.80 27.95 12.20
CA LEU A 58 -6.03 27.83 10.76
C LEU A 58 -7.18 28.68 10.22
N TYR A 59 -7.97 29.36 11.06
CA TYR A 59 -9.15 30.13 10.61
C TYR A 59 -8.81 31.26 9.62
N GLN A 60 -7.60 31.84 9.73
CA GLN A 60 -7.13 32.87 8.81
C GLN A 60 -6.70 32.31 7.45
N HIS A 61 -6.55 30.99 7.32
CA HIS A 61 -6.15 30.31 6.10
C HIS A 61 -7.39 29.70 5.44
N GLN A 62 -7.84 30.30 4.32
CA GLN A 62 -9.10 29.99 3.62
C GLN A 62 -9.39 28.49 3.40
N HIS A 63 -8.35 27.66 3.26
CA HIS A 63 -8.47 26.21 3.10
C HIS A 63 -7.72 25.39 4.16
N GLY A 64 -7.10 26.03 5.15
CA GLY A 64 -6.22 25.37 6.13
C GLY A 64 -6.92 24.27 6.92
N ILE A 65 -8.08 24.57 7.51
CA ILE A 65 -8.87 23.59 8.29
C ILE A 65 -9.29 22.42 7.39
N LYS A 66 -9.83 22.71 6.20
CA LYS A 66 -10.25 21.68 5.23
C LYS A 66 -9.09 20.77 4.82
N THR A 67 -7.94 21.34 4.49
CA THR A 67 -6.75 20.58 4.11
C THR A 67 -6.23 19.73 5.27
N PHE A 68 -6.17 20.28 6.49
CA PHE A 68 -5.75 19.51 7.66
C PHE A 68 -6.68 18.31 7.93
N LEU A 69 -8.00 18.54 7.94
CA LEU A 69 -8.98 17.46 8.14
C LEU A 69 -8.90 16.42 7.01
N GLY A 70 -8.71 16.86 5.75
CA GLY A 70 -8.49 15.96 4.63
C GLY A 70 -7.24 15.08 4.79
N VAL A 71 -6.13 15.66 5.26
CA VAL A 71 -4.90 14.91 5.59
C VAL A 71 -5.17 13.89 6.70
N LEU A 72 -5.86 14.28 7.78
CA LEU A 72 -6.20 13.37 8.88
C LEU A 72 -7.05 12.19 8.39
N LEU A 73 -8.10 12.48 7.62
CA LEU A 73 -9.01 11.46 7.06
C LEU A 73 -8.26 10.51 6.13
N SER A 74 -7.45 11.05 5.22
CA SER A 74 -6.69 10.25 4.25
C SER A 74 -5.68 9.32 4.96
N VAL A 75 -4.89 9.87 5.90
CA VAL A 75 -3.92 9.08 6.66
C VAL A 75 -4.61 8.02 7.51
N ALA A 76 -5.72 8.35 8.19
CA ALA A 76 -6.48 7.40 9.00
C ALA A 76 -7.21 6.34 8.16
N ALA A 77 -7.73 6.69 6.98
CA ALA A 77 -8.37 5.76 6.05
C ALA A 77 -7.37 4.76 5.49
N PHE A 78 -6.15 5.22 5.23
CA PHE A 78 -5.03 4.37 4.85
C PHE A 78 -4.58 3.48 6.01
N TRP A 79 -4.59 4.02 7.23
CA TRP A 79 -4.23 3.33 8.46
C TRP A 79 -5.37 2.46 9.03
N ASN A 80 -5.92 1.57 8.22
CA ASN A 80 -6.80 0.49 8.70
C ASN A 80 -5.94 -0.73 9.10
N PRO A 81 -5.87 -1.12 10.39
CA PRO A 81 -5.04 -2.23 10.87
C PRO A 81 -5.33 -3.56 10.18
N GLU A 82 -6.58 -3.82 9.80
CA GLU A 82 -6.95 -5.04 9.08
C GLU A 82 -6.37 -5.02 7.66
N ARG A 83 -6.52 -3.91 6.92
CA ARG A 83 -5.96 -3.80 5.56
C ARG A 83 -4.43 -3.81 5.55
N VAL A 84 -3.80 -3.23 6.57
CA VAL A 84 -2.34 -3.30 6.76
C VAL A 84 -1.89 -4.71 7.12
N SER A 85 -2.68 -5.44 7.92
CA SER A 85 -2.45 -6.86 8.21
C SER A 85 -2.59 -7.70 6.93
N ASP A 86 -3.65 -7.52 6.15
CA ASP A 86 -3.88 -8.24 4.90
C ASP A 86 -2.77 -7.99 3.88
N ALA A 87 -2.33 -6.73 3.73
CA ALA A 87 -1.21 -6.40 2.86
C ALA A 87 0.11 -7.08 3.30
N ARG A 88 0.31 -7.25 4.61
CA ARG A 88 1.48 -7.99 5.15
C ARG A 88 1.35 -9.48 4.90
N VAL A 89 0.16 -10.06 5.12
CA VAL A 89 -0.12 -11.47 4.80
C VAL A 89 0.11 -11.72 3.33
N ALA A 90 -0.43 -10.88 2.44
CA ALA A 90 -0.22 -10.99 0.99
C ALA A 90 1.26 -10.87 0.62
N ARG A 91 2.00 -9.92 1.18
CA ARG A 91 3.45 -9.79 0.93
C ARG A 91 4.22 -11.02 1.39
N ASN A 92 3.95 -11.51 2.60
CA ASN A 92 4.62 -12.70 3.13
C ASN A 92 4.27 -13.93 2.29
N ARG A 93 3.00 -14.09 1.91
CA ARG A 93 2.56 -15.17 1.02
C ARG A 93 3.23 -15.08 -0.34
N LEU A 94 3.40 -13.89 -0.90
CA LEU A 94 4.12 -13.72 -2.17
C LEU A 94 5.58 -14.15 -2.07
N LYS A 95 6.26 -13.86 -0.96
CA LYS A 95 7.63 -14.37 -0.71
C LYS A 95 7.66 -15.89 -0.59
N GLU A 96 6.72 -16.46 0.14
CA GLU A 96 6.59 -17.92 0.26
C GLU A 96 6.34 -18.57 -1.10
N VAL A 97 5.40 -18.04 -1.88
CA VAL A 97 5.09 -18.52 -3.23
C VAL A 97 6.32 -18.45 -4.14
N ASN A 98 7.07 -17.34 -4.11
CA ASN A 98 8.31 -17.23 -4.88
C ASN A 98 9.36 -18.27 -4.45
N GLY A 99 9.49 -18.54 -3.15
CA GLY A 99 10.35 -19.60 -2.64
C GLY A 99 9.88 -20.99 -3.09
N GLU A 100 8.58 -21.28 -2.99
CA GLU A 100 7.97 -22.53 -3.46
C GLU A 100 8.19 -22.72 -4.97
N ILE A 101 8.03 -21.67 -5.77
CA ILE A 101 8.30 -21.69 -7.22
C ILE A 101 9.77 -22.01 -7.48
N ALA A 102 10.71 -21.35 -6.79
CA ALA A 102 12.13 -21.59 -6.96
C ALA A 102 12.51 -23.06 -6.65
N ASP A 103 12.05 -23.58 -5.52
CA ASP A 103 12.34 -24.95 -5.09
C ASP A 103 11.73 -26.00 -6.04
N LEU A 104 10.48 -25.79 -6.48
CA LEU A 104 9.80 -26.71 -7.39
C LEU A 104 10.39 -26.66 -8.79
N ALA A 105 10.75 -25.48 -9.28
CA ALA A 105 11.40 -25.30 -10.56
C ALA A 105 12.74 -26.05 -10.61
N GLU A 106 13.58 -25.92 -9.57
CA GLU A 106 14.86 -26.63 -9.53
C GLU A 106 14.66 -28.16 -9.53
N LYS A 107 13.74 -28.67 -8.69
CA LYS A 107 13.41 -30.10 -8.67
C LYS A 107 12.91 -30.60 -10.02
N LEU A 108 12.01 -29.85 -10.67
CA LEU A 108 11.47 -30.21 -11.97
C LEU A 108 12.55 -30.17 -13.06
N ALA A 109 13.44 -29.18 -13.04
CA ALA A 109 14.53 -29.09 -14.00
C ALA A 109 15.48 -30.29 -13.91
N VAL A 110 15.82 -30.74 -12.71
CA VAL A 110 16.63 -31.96 -12.50
C VAL A 110 15.95 -33.19 -13.10
N LEU A 111 14.64 -33.36 -12.88
CA LEU A 111 13.89 -34.48 -13.46
C LEU A 111 13.77 -34.39 -14.98
N LEU A 112 13.69 -33.18 -15.55
CA LEU A 112 13.66 -32.98 -17.00
C LEU A 112 15.01 -33.33 -17.64
N ASP A 113 16.12 -33.01 -16.99
CA ASP A 113 17.46 -33.43 -17.43
C ASP A 113 17.62 -34.96 -17.34
N GLU A 114 17.26 -35.56 -16.21
CA GLU A 114 17.29 -37.01 -16.04
C GLU A 114 16.48 -37.73 -17.11
N ARG A 115 15.26 -37.25 -17.39
CA ARG A 115 14.42 -37.79 -18.47
C ARG A 115 15.10 -37.67 -19.83
N SER A 116 15.76 -36.54 -20.10
CA SER A 116 16.45 -36.31 -21.37
C SER A 116 17.64 -37.25 -21.53
N GLU A 117 18.41 -37.48 -20.47
CA GLU A 117 19.51 -38.45 -20.45
C GLU A 117 19.02 -39.89 -20.70
N ILE A 118 17.92 -40.28 -20.06
CA ILE A 118 17.30 -41.60 -20.29
C ILE A 118 16.87 -41.74 -21.75
N HIS A 119 16.21 -40.73 -22.33
CA HIS A 119 15.82 -40.75 -23.75
C HIS A 119 17.01 -40.94 -24.69
N ASN A 120 18.15 -40.31 -24.38
CA ASN A 120 19.33 -40.34 -25.23
C ASN A 120 20.17 -41.62 -25.07
N SER A 121 20.10 -42.30 -23.93
CA SER A 121 21.05 -43.39 -23.58
C SER A 121 20.42 -44.76 -23.38
N SER A 122 19.13 -44.85 -23.04
CA SER A 122 18.52 -46.11 -22.57
C SER A 122 17.79 -46.92 -23.66
N GLY A 123 17.56 -46.32 -24.84
CA GLY A 123 16.70 -46.90 -25.88
C GLY A 123 15.20 -46.81 -25.58
N PHE A 124 14.80 -46.21 -24.44
CA PHE A 124 13.41 -45.91 -24.11
C PHE A 124 13.07 -44.46 -24.44
N ALA A 125 11.88 -44.23 -24.97
CA ALA A 125 11.34 -42.90 -25.22
C ALA A 125 9.96 -42.76 -24.56
N SER A 126 9.64 -41.55 -24.11
CA SER A 126 8.30 -41.17 -23.67
C SER A 126 7.71 -40.13 -24.61
N GLY A 127 6.40 -40.21 -24.89
CA GLY A 127 5.67 -39.33 -25.82
C GLY A 127 5.43 -37.92 -25.27
N THR A 128 6.42 -37.36 -24.57
CA THR A 128 6.35 -36.04 -23.94
C THR A 128 6.91 -34.96 -24.85
N HIS A 129 6.50 -33.70 -24.64
CA HIS A 129 7.14 -32.56 -25.31
C HIS A 129 8.62 -32.46 -24.94
N TYR A 130 9.45 -32.21 -25.96
CA TYR A 130 10.89 -32.01 -25.82
C TYR A 130 11.37 -30.66 -26.37
N HIS A 131 10.57 -30.01 -27.23
CA HIS A 131 10.84 -28.68 -27.78
C HIS A 131 9.92 -27.63 -27.17
N ILE A 132 10.44 -26.44 -26.84
CA ILE A 132 9.67 -25.37 -26.19
C ILE A 132 8.50 -24.88 -27.05
N VAL A 133 8.66 -24.79 -28.37
CA VAL A 133 7.57 -24.39 -29.28
C VAL A 133 6.40 -25.36 -29.21
N ASP A 134 6.62 -26.67 -29.00
CA ASP A 134 5.51 -27.63 -28.84
C ASP A 134 4.75 -27.40 -27.53
N VAL A 135 5.46 -27.00 -26.47
CA VAL A 135 4.85 -26.64 -25.19
C VAL A 135 4.03 -25.35 -25.34
N ILE A 136 4.55 -24.34 -26.04
CA ILE A 136 3.84 -23.09 -26.31
C ILE A 136 2.59 -23.35 -27.14
N ASP A 137 2.69 -24.16 -28.19
CA ASP A 137 1.57 -24.54 -29.06
C ASP A 137 0.48 -25.27 -28.27
N ALA A 138 0.88 -26.22 -27.41
CA ALA A 138 -0.04 -26.95 -26.54
C ALA A 138 -0.71 -26.06 -25.48
N ALA A 139 0.02 -25.13 -24.86
CA ALA A 139 -0.50 -24.19 -23.88
C ALA A 139 -1.42 -23.13 -24.49
N SER A 140 -1.28 -22.86 -25.79
CA SER A 140 -1.99 -21.79 -26.50
C SER A 140 -3.17 -22.29 -27.35
N ARG A 141 -3.64 -23.53 -27.12
CA ARG A 141 -4.76 -24.14 -27.86
C ARG A 141 -6.09 -23.38 -27.79
N ASP A 142 -6.28 -22.56 -26.78
CA ASP A 142 -7.48 -21.73 -26.63
C ASP A 142 -7.19 -20.23 -26.82
N ASN A 143 -5.96 -19.87 -27.22
CA ASN A 143 -5.55 -18.49 -27.46
C ASN A 143 -5.70 -18.14 -28.94
N GLY A 144 -6.83 -17.54 -29.31
CA GLY A 144 -7.12 -17.14 -30.69
C GLY A 144 -6.08 -16.19 -31.30
N PHE A 145 -5.47 -15.30 -30.50
CA PHE A 145 -4.41 -14.41 -30.98
C PHE A 145 -3.14 -15.17 -31.33
N TYR A 146 -2.75 -16.16 -30.53
CA TYR A 146 -1.63 -17.02 -30.86
C TYR A 146 -1.88 -17.77 -32.17
N GLN A 147 -3.05 -18.40 -32.31
CA GLN A 147 -3.39 -19.20 -33.49
C GLN A 147 -3.43 -18.39 -34.78
N SER A 148 -4.06 -17.22 -34.74
CA SER A 148 -4.26 -16.41 -35.95
C SER A 148 -3.02 -15.62 -36.39
N TYR A 149 -2.10 -15.31 -35.46
CA TYR A 149 -1.01 -14.38 -35.76
C TYR A 149 0.40 -14.93 -35.51
N LEU A 150 0.59 -15.73 -34.45
CA LEU A 150 1.94 -16.13 -34.01
C LEU A 150 2.30 -17.57 -34.36
N GLN A 151 1.30 -18.47 -34.43
CA GLN A 151 1.51 -19.89 -34.66
C GLN A 151 2.17 -20.16 -36.02
N GLU A 152 1.70 -19.51 -37.08
CA GLU A 152 2.23 -19.67 -38.44
C GLU A 152 3.68 -19.15 -38.59
N GLU A 153 4.11 -18.22 -37.74
CA GLU A 153 5.48 -17.72 -37.73
C GLU A 153 6.41 -18.56 -36.84
N LEU A 154 5.93 -18.97 -35.66
CA LEU A 154 6.74 -19.63 -34.64
C LEU A 154 7.01 -21.11 -34.96
N LYS A 155 6.03 -21.82 -35.54
CA LYS A 155 6.15 -23.25 -35.85
C LYS A 155 7.18 -23.57 -36.95
N PRO A 156 7.30 -22.77 -38.02
CA PRO A 156 8.40 -22.95 -38.97
C PRO A 156 9.79 -22.72 -38.36
N LEU A 157 9.91 -21.86 -37.34
CA LEU A 157 11.19 -21.61 -36.68
C LEU A 157 11.69 -22.83 -35.89
N SER A 158 10.80 -23.57 -35.22
CA SER A 158 11.19 -24.83 -34.54
C SER A 158 11.64 -25.92 -35.51
N SER A 159 11.11 -25.91 -36.74
CA SER A 159 11.54 -26.86 -37.78
C SER A 159 12.85 -26.44 -38.45
N ARG A 160 13.14 -25.14 -38.51
CA ARG A 160 14.34 -24.58 -39.15
C ARG A 160 15.59 -24.68 -38.28
N TYR A 161 15.44 -24.48 -36.97
CA TYR A 161 16.53 -24.48 -36.02
C TYR A 161 16.38 -25.66 -35.07
N ASP A 162 17.39 -26.53 -35.04
CA ASP A 162 17.39 -27.71 -34.19
C ASP A 162 17.60 -27.35 -32.69
N LEU A 163 17.58 -28.37 -31.83
CA LEU A 163 17.71 -28.22 -30.37
C LEU A 163 19.03 -27.58 -29.92
N LYS A 164 20.01 -27.37 -30.80
CA LYS A 164 21.25 -26.66 -30.45
C LYS A 164 21.05 -25.14 -30.35
N TYR A 165 19.98 -24.63 -30.95
CA TYR A 165 19.67 -23.21 -31.00
C TYR A 165 18.59 -22.78 -30.02
N TRP A 166 17.88 -23.74 -29.43
CA TRP A 166 16.81 -23.50 -28.46
C TRP A 166 17.24 -23.98 -27.07
N PRO A 167 16.87 -23.27 -26.00
CA PRO A 167 17.11 -23.75 -24.66
C PRO A 167 16.30 -25.03 -24.41
N SER A 168 16.88 -25.92 -23.61
CA SER A 168 16.18 -27.09 -23.11
C SER A 168 15.01 -26.68 -22.20
N LEU A 169 14.02 -27.57 -22.06
CA LEU A 169 12.91 -27.33 -21.11
C LEU A 169 13.42 -27.19 -19.68
N ALA A 170 14.47 -27.92 -19.30
CA ALA A 170 15.09 -27.82 -17.99
C ALA A 170 15.71 -26.44 -17.75
N GLU A 171 16.44 -25.89 -18.73
CA GLU A 171 17.03 -24.54 -18.64
C GLU A 171 15.95 -23.46 -18.52
N ILE A 172 14.85 -23.57 -19.29
CA ILE A 172 13.72 -22.64 -19.17
C ILE A 172 13.12 -22.67 -17.77
N VAL A 173 12.89 -23.88 -17.24
CA VAL A 173 12.33 -24.03 -15.89
C VAL A 173 13.31 -23.49 -14.83
N ARG A 174 14.62 -23.71 -14.97
CA ARG A 174 15.62 -23.10 -14.07
C ARG A 174 15.57 -21.58 -14.07
N VAL A 175 15.41 -20.96 -15.24
CA VAL A 175 15.28 -19.50 -15.33
C VAL A 175 14.04 -19.00 -14.59
N LEU A 176 12.91 -19.72 -14.67
CA LEU A 176 11.71 -19.39 -13.87
C LEU A 176 11.98 -19.48 -12.37
N GLY A 177 12.72 -20.52 -11.94
CA GLY A 177 13.11 -20.68 -10.55
C GLY A 177 14.05 -19.58 -10.06
N GLN A 178 15.04 -19.21 -10.87
CA GLN A 178 15.98 -18.12 -10.58
C GLN A 178 15.29 -16.77 -10.51
N ASP A 179 14.40 -16.47 -11.46
CA ASP A 179 13.59 -15.24 -11.46
C ASP A 179 12.78 -15.13 -10.17
N ALA A 180 12.07 -16.21 -9.79
CA ALA A 180 11.32 -16.26 -8.54
C ALA A 180 12.22 -16.10 -7.29
N TYR A 181 13.40 -16.71 -7.29
CA TYR A 181 14.36 -16.60 -6.18
C TYR A 181 14.87 -15.15 -5.99
N PHE A 182 15.14 -14.44 -7.08
CA PHE A 182 15.63 -13.06 -7.04
C PHE A 182 14.50 -12.01 -6.98
N ALA A 183 13.25 -12.40 -7.17
CA ALA A 183 12.11 -11.50 -7.15
C ALA A 183 11.94 -10.85 -5.76
N GLY A 184 12.32 -9.57 -5.68
CA GLY A 184 12.02 -8.72 -4.53
C GLY A 184 10.52 -8.45 -4.40
N THR A 185 10.06 -8.19 -3.18
CA THR A 185 8.69 -7.70 -2.96
C THR A 185 8.69 -6.18 -2.83
N ASP A 186 8.34 -5.49 -3.90
CA ASP A 186 8.18 -4.03 -3.90
C ASP A 186 6.73 -3.62 -3.66
N ALA A 187 6.56 -2.60 -2.81
CA ALA A 187 5.26 -1.99 -2.61
C ALA A 187 4.93 -1.08 -3.80
N THR A 188 3.73 -1.21 -4.35
CA THR A 188 3.27 -0.43 -5.52
C THR A 188 3.05 1.06 -5.22
N ASN A 189 3.05 1.47 -3.95
CA ASN A 189 2.99 2.88 -3.56
C ASN A 189 3.73 3.17 -2.23
N PRO A 190 4.17 4.44 -2.00
CA PRO A 190 4.93 4.85 -0.81
C PRO A 190 4.20 4.62 0.52
N LEU A 191 2.87 4.75 0.53
CA LEU A 191 2.04 4.53 1.70
C LEU A 191 2.03 3.05 2.12
N THR A 192 1.94 2.13 1.15
CA THR A 192 2.02 0.67 1.37
C THR A 192 3.42 0.28 1.85
N LYS A 193 4.46 0.92 1.32
CA LYS A 193 5.85 0.75 1.79
C LYS A 193 5.97 1.16 3.26
N ALA A 194 5.49 2.36 3.62
CA ALA A 194 5.52 2.86 4.99
C ALA A 194 4.76 1.96 5.96
N ALA A 195 3.56 1.49 5.58
CA ALA A 195 2.72 0.64 6.41
C ALA A 195 3.25 -0.80 6.59
N THR A 196 4.05 -1.31 5.65
CA THR A 196 4.53 -2.72 5.67
C THR A 196 5.98 -2.87 6.13
N THR A 197 6.79 -1.79 6.23
CA THR A 197 8.22 -1.87 6.60
C THR A 197 8.45 -2.02 8.11
N GLY A 198 7.52 -1.59 8.98
CA GLY A 198 7.63 -1.73 10.44
C GLY A 198 7.08 -3.06 11.00
N SER A 199 7.68 -3.60 12.07
CA SER A 199 7.32 -4.91 12.65
C SER A 199 5.95 -4.99 13.33
N ARG A 200 5.24 -3.87 13.50
CA ARG A 200 3.81 -3.78 13.87
C ARG A 200 3.23 -2.56 13.15
N GLY A 201 1.95 -2.54 12.80
CA GLY A 201 1.27 -1.32 12.35
C GLY A 201 1.18 -0.34 13.51
N SER A 202 2.32 0.23 13.90
CA SER A 202 2.48 0.90 15.18
C SER A 202 1.87 2.30 15.11
N ARG A 203 1.25 2.75 16.21
CA ARG A 203 0.79 4.15 16.34
C ARG A 203 1.89 5.16 15.99
N ALA A 204 3.16 4.79 16.17
CA ALA A 204 4.32 5.60 15.80
C ALA A 204 4.41 5.85 14.29
N ASP A 205 4.12 4.84 13.47
CA ASP A 205 4.19 4.96 12.01
C ASP A 205 2.98 5.75 11.46
N PHE A 206 1.80 5.64 12.09
CA PHE A 206 0.69 6.56 11.84
C PHE A 206 1.11 8.02 12.08
N PHE A 207 1.73 8.30 13.23
CA PHE A 207 2.18 9.66 13.55
C PHE A 207 3.26 10.16 12.57
N LYS A 208 4.20 9.30 12.15
CA LYS A 208 5.18 9.66 11.12
C LYS A 208 4.51 10.03 9.79
N ALA A 209 3.56 9.22 9.33
CA ALA A 209 2.80 9.50 8.11
C ALA A 209 2.00 10.80 8.26
N LEU A 210 1.30 10.98 9.38
CA LEU A 210 0.52 12.18 9.68
C LEU A 210 1.41 13.43 9.67
N PHE A 211 2.57 13.39 10.34
CA PHE A 211 3.48 14.53 10.40
C PHE A 211 4.14 14.83 9.05
N ALA A 212 4.48 13.81 8.26
CA ALA A 212 4.97 14.00 6.90
C ALA A 212 3.89 14.63 6.00
N SER A 213 2.66 14.12 6.01
CA SER A 213 1.58 14.66 5.20
C SER A 213 1.16 16.07 5.61
N ILE A 214 1.23 16.40 6.90
CA ILE A 214 1.04 17.79 7.36
C ILE A 214 2.15 18.69 6.81
N GLU A 215 3.41 18.24 6.85
CA GLU A 215 4.55 19.00 6.33
C GLU A 215 4.40 19.29 4.83
N GLU A 216 4.09 18.27 4.03
CA GLU A 216 3.87 18.38 2.58
C GLU A 216 2.72 19.33 2.23
N ASN A 217 1.75 19.49 3.12
CA ASN A 217 0.59 20.36 2.92
C ASN A 217 0.76 21.76 3.56
N ARG A 218 1.96 22.12 4.03
CA ARG A 218 2.26 23.49 4.50
C ARG A 218 2.33 24.47 3.33
N ILE A 219 2.05 25.74 3.59
CA ILE A 219 2.23 26.86 2.63
C ILE A 219 3.65 26.90 2.04
N ALA A 220 4.66 26.51 2.83
CA ALA A 220 6.06 26.43 2.36
C ALA A 220 6.26 25.42 1.21
N HIS A 221 5.37 24.43 1.08
CA HIS A 221 5.38 23.38 0.05
C HIS A 221 4.17 23.48 -0.88
N HIS A 222 3.64 24.70 -1.09
CA HIS A 222 2.47 24.98 -1.94
C HIS A 222 1.13 24.40 -1.44
N GLY A 223 1.05 24.03 -0.16
CA GLY A 223 -0.21 23.65 0.50
C GLY A 223 -0.94 24.81 1.18
N PHE A 224 -1.92 24.49 2.02
CA PHE A 224 -2.79 25.47 2.69
C PHE A 224 -2.65 25.51 4.22
N ILE A 225 -1.81 24.64 4.81
CA ILE A 225 -1.57 24.61 6.26
C ILE A 225 -0.54 25.69 6.63
N ALA A 226 -0.80 26.42 7.73
CA ALA A 226 0.10 27.48 8.20
C ALA A 226 1.54 26.98 8.40
N ARG A 227 2.54 27.83 8.11
CA ARG A 227 3.96 27.44 8.13
C ARG A 227 4.42 26.95 9.51
N ASP A 228 3.89 27.52 10.57
CA ASP A 228 4.18 27.23 11.98
C ASP A 228 3.10 26.36 12.65
N PHE A 229 2.14 25.83 11.86
CA PHE A 229 1.07 25.00 12.38
C PHE A 229 1.62 23.81 13.18
N LYS A 230 1.18 23.71 14.42
CA LYS A 230 1.51 22.61 15.32
C LYS A 230 0.44 22.49 16.39
N LEU A 231 -0.27 21.36 16.43
CA LEU A 231 -1.21 21.05 17.50
C LEU A 231 -0.50 20.62 18.79
N SER A 232 -1.19 20.73 19.91
CA SER A 232 -0.78 20.16 21.19
C SER A 232 -0.73 18.63 21.12
N ASP A 233 0.00 18.03 22.07
CA ASP A 233 0.07 16.57 22.17
C ASP A 233 -1.30 15.98 22.56
N ASN A 234 -2.10 16.70 23.35
CA ASN A 234 -3.47 16.33 23.71
C ASN A 234 -4.40 16.32 22.49
N SER A 235 -4.42 17.40 21.70
CA SER A 235 -5.27 17.47 20.51
C SER A 235 -4.94 16.37 19.50
N LEU A 236 -3.65 16.08 19.31
CA LEU A 236 -3.23 14.96 18.46
C LEU A 236 -3.66 13.60 19.02
N ALA A 237 -3.55 13.40 20.33
CA ALA A 237 -4.01 12.20 21.01
C ALA A 237 -5.52 12.00 20.83
N SER A 238 -6.34 13.02 21.08
CA SER A 238 -7.80 12.96 20.89
C SER A 238 -8.18 12.71 19.43
N LEU A 239 -7.60 13.45 18.49
CA LEU A 239 -7.86 13.28 17.04
C LEU A 239 -7.50 11.87 16.58
N THR A 240 -6.34 11.36 17.00
CA THR A 240 -5.89 10.02 16.60
C THR A 240 -6.76 8.93 17.22
N THR A 241 -7.13 9.07 18.50
CA THR A 241 -8.01 8.13 19.20
C THR A 241 -9.35 8.04 18.48
N CYS A 242 -9.96 9.18 18.13
CA CYS A 242 -11.23 9.23 17.44
C CYS A 242 -11.12 8.73 15.99
N ALA A 243 -10.12 9.20 15.23
CA ALA A 243 -9.94 8.86 13.83
C ALA A 243 -9.65 7.36 13.62
N LEU A 244 -8.88 6.74 14.53
CA LEU A 244 -8.58 5.31 14.50
C LEU A 244 -9.67 4.45 15.16
N GLY A 245 -10.73 5.05 15.72
CA GLY A 245 -11.82 4.33 16.38
C GLY A 245 -11.39 3.59 17.65
N LEU A 246 -10.37 4.10 18.36
CA LEU A 246 -9.84 3.49 19.58
C LEU A 246 -10.81 3.73 20.74
N GLY A 247 -11.18 2.66 21.44
CA GLY A 247 -12.10 2.71 22.58
C GLY A 247 -11.48 3.33 23.85
N PRO A 248 -12.28 3.51 24.90
CA PRO A 248 -11.84 4.12 26.15
C PRO A 248 -10.77 3.30 26.90
N ASP A 249 -10.65 2.01 26.59
CA ASP A 249 -9.68 1.10 27.21
C ASP A 249 -8.29 1.16 26.56
N ASP A 250 -8.15 1.77 25.37
CA ASP A 250 -6.87 1.90 24.67
C ASP A 250 -6.70 3.24 23.93
N PRO A 251 -6.89 4.39 24.62
CA PRO A 251 -6.72 5.70 24.01
C PRO A 251 -5.26 5.97 23.68
N VAL A 252 -5.03 6.87 22.72
CA VAL A 252 -3.69 7.43 22.55
C VAL A 252 -3.45 8.44 23.66
N ASP A 253 -2.36 8.27 24.40
CA ASP A 253 -1.94 9.19 25.46
C ASP A 253 -1.08 10.34 24.90
N ALA A 254 -1.30 11.56 25.37
CA ALA A 254 -0.48 12.72 25.04
C ALA A 254 1.01 12.52 25.38
N ALA A 255 1.34 11.80 26.47
CA ALA A 255 2.73 11.50 26.79
C ALA A 255 3.37 10.58 25.73
N TYR A 256 2.58 9.69 25.10
CA TYR A 256 3.02 8.89 23.97
C TYR A 256 3.32 9.77 22.75
N VAL A 257 2.43 10.70 22.40
CA VAL A 257 2.63 11.65 21.29
C VAL A 257 3.88 12.51 21.51
N LYS A 258 4.09 13.01 22.73
CA LYS A 258 5.27 13.79 23.11
C LYS A 258 6.58 13.04 22.86
N ARG A 259 6.65 11.76 23.26
CA ARG A 259 7.84 10.92 23.04
C ARG A 259 8.13 10.73 21.55
N LEU A 260 7.10 10.53 20.73
CA LEU A 260 7.26 10.39 19.28
C LEU A 260 7.79 11.66 18.62
N ARG A 261 7.25 12.82 18.99
CA ARG A 261 7.73 14.11 18.49
C ARG A 261 9.17 14.40 18.87
N GLN A 262 9.57 14.01 20.09
CA GLN A 262 10.96 14.15 20.52
C GLN A 262 11.89 13.29 19.65
N ARG A 263 11.52 12.03 19.43
CA ARG A 263 12.27 11.11 18.56
C ARG A 263 12.41 11.63 17.13
N GLU A 264 11.35 12.16 16.52
CA GLU A 264 11.45 12.73 15.17
C GLU A 264 12.39 13.94 15.08
N ARG A 265 12.42 14.79 16.12
CA ARG A 265 13.35 15.92 16.19
C ARG A 265 14.79 15.45 16.26
N ASP A 266 15.06 14.44 17.06
CA ASP A 266 16.40 13.86 17.20
C ASP A 266 16.83 13.17 15.89
N GLU A 267 15.92 12.47 15.21
CA GLU A 267 16.17 11.86 13.89
C GLU A 267 16.44 12.91 12.80
N ARG A 268 15.74 14.05 12.81
CA ARG A 268 16.00 15.18 11.87
C ARG A 268 17.31 15.91 12.17
N ARG A 269 17.74 15.97 13.44
CA ARG A 269 18.99 16.64 13.84
C ARG A 269 20.24 15.84 13.47
N ASN A 270 20.10 14.52 13.33
CA ASN A 270 21.17 13.59 13.00
C ASN A 270 21.26 13.28 11.49
N ARG A 271 20.46 13.95 10.65
CA ARG A 271 20.53 13.90 9.18
C ARG A 271 21.11 15.19 8.64
#